data_AF-A9B8L5-F1
#
_entry.id   AF-A9B8L5-F1
#
_cell.length_a   1.000
_cell.length_b   1.000
_cell.length_c   1.000
_cell.angle_alpha   90.00
_cell.angle_beta   90.00
_cell.angle_gamma   90.00
#
_symmetry.space_group_name_H-M   'P 1'
#
loop_
_entity.id
_entity.type
_entity.pdbx_description
1 polymer ?
#
loop_
_entity_poly.entity_id
_entity_poly.type
_entity_poly.pdbx_seq_one_letter_code
_entity_poly.pdbx_strand_id
1 'polypeptide(L)'
;MTLNNDDRDSLVSRLRDLADEELLGVLQRVFADRTLLGTEVPIVESHFFLGNATRLYENTPDGGQAWEPWEIHAIAYPDLSAYDADPDWFGFDYGFSEWAICSTCGIELRCNVKYGICPVCSTKAYLA
;
A
#
# COMPACT_ATOMS: atom_id res chain seq x y z
N MET A 1 -13.63 21.54 -0.12
CA MET A 1 -14.90 21.06 -0.72
C MET A 1 -15.40 19.91 0.14
N THR A 2 -16.69 19.86 0.44
CA THR A 2 -17.31 18.74 1.17
C THR A 2 -18.28 18.05 0.21
N LEU A 3 -18.06 16.76 -0.06
CA LEU A 3 -18.98 15.96 -0.88
C LEU A 3 -20.31 15.78 -0.16
N ASN A 4 -21.43 15.79 -0.89
CA ASN A 4 -22.71 15.32 -0.36
C ASN A 4 -22.71 13.77 -0.28
N ASN A 5 -23.78 13.15 0.22
CA ASN A 5 -23.82 11.70 0.38
C ASN A 5 -23.84 10.96 -0.97
N ASP A 6 -24.59 11.45 -1.95
CA ASP A 6 -24.70 10.82 -3.26
C ASP A 6 -23.34 10.81 -4.00
N ASP A 7 -22.61 11.92 -3.92
CA ASP A 7 -21.25 12.04 -4.49
C ASP A 7 -20.26 11.11 -3.76
N ARG A 8 -20.40 10.95 -2.44
CA ARG A 8 -19.56 10.02 -1.66
C ARG A 8 -19.83 8.58 -2.06
N ASP A 9 -21.10 8.18 -2.15
CA ASP A 9 -21.49 6.82 -2.50
C ASP A 9 -21.08 6.49 -3.94
N SER A 10 -21.23 7.44 -4.86
CA SER A 10 -20.73 7.31 -6.23
C SER A 10 -19.22 7.13 -6.27
N LEU A 11 -18.45 7.92 -5.52
CA LEU A 11 -17.00 7.78 -5.43
C LEU A 11 -16.60 6.41 -4.84
N VAL A 12 -17.24 5.98 -3.75
CA VAL A 12 -16.98 4.68 -3.13
C VAL A 12 -17.27 3.54 -4.10
N SER A 13 -18.37 3.60 -4.84
CA SER A 13 -18.69 2.60 -5.86
C SER A 13 -17.58 2.52 -6.91
N ARG A 14 -17.12 3.66 -7.43
CA ARG A 14 -16.07 3.69 -8.45
C ARG A 14 -14.74 3.15 -7.95
N LEU A 15 -14.34 3.49 -6.70
CA LEU A 15 -13.10 3.00 -6.11
C LEU A 15 -13.15 1.50 -5.81
N ARG A 16 -14.32 0.95 -5.50
CA ARG A 16 -14.52 -0.49 -5.24
C ARG A 16 -14.38 -1.35 -6.49
N ASP A 17 -14.69 -0.79 -7.65
CA ASP A 17 -14.65 -1.50 -8.93
C ASP A 17 -13.26 -1.51 -9.57
N LEU A 18 -12.28 -0.81 -8.98
CA LEU A 18 -10.89 -0.80 -9.44
C LEU A 18 -10.16 -2.09 -9.05
N ALA A 19 -9.21 -2.52 -9.90
CA ALA A 19 -8.21 -3.49 -9.50
C ALA A 19 -7.30 -2.91 -8.40
N ASP A 20 -6.68 -3.78 -7.59
CA ASP A 20 -5.90 -3.36 -6.41
C ASP A 20 -4.74 -2.43 -6.81
N GLU A 21 -4.07 -2.70 -7.92
CA GLU A 21 -2.96 -1.90 -8.43
C GLU A 21 -3.41 -0.53 -8.98
N GLU A 22 -4.59 -0.47 -9.59
CA GLU A 22 -5.19 0.79 -10.04
C GLU A 22 -5.62 1.63 -8.83
N LEU A 23 -6.22 0.99 -7.82
CA LEU A 23 -6.56 1.63 -6.56
C LEU A 23 -5.31 2.19 -5.87
N LEU A 24 -4.23 1.41 -5.81
CA LEU A 24 -2.92 1.86 -5.30
C LEU A 24 -2.43 3.08 -6.06
N GLY A 25 -2.48 3.07 -7.39
CA GLY A 25 -2.05 4.19 -8.24
C GLY A 25 -2.86 5.47 -7.99
N VAL A 26 -4.19 5.36 -7.85
CA VAL A 26 -5.06 6.48 -7.47
C VAL A 26 -4.71 7.00 -6.09
N LEU A 27 -4.57 6.11 -5.10
CA LEU A 27 -4.25 6.50 -3.73
C LEU A 27 -2.85 7.11 -3.60
N GLN A 28 -1.86 6.63 -4.35
CA GLN A 28 -0.52 7.21 -4.40
C GLN A 28 -0.57 8.69 -4.80
N ARG A 29 -1.31 9.01 -5.87
CA ARG A 29 -1.49 10.41 -6.32
C ARG A 29 -2.18 11.25 -5.25
N VAL A 30 -3.22 10.70 -4.62
CA VAL A 30 -3.92 11.38 -3.52
C VAL A 30 -3.01 11.61 -2.31
N PHE A 31 -2.14 10.67 -1.97
CA PHE A 31 -1.26 10.75 -0.81
C PHE A 31 -0.06 11.69 -1.05
N ALA A 32 0.48 11.73 -2.28
CA ALA A 32 1.57 12.63 -2.65
C ALA A 32 1.23 14.11 -2.40
N ASP A 33 -0.04 14.48 -2.61
CA ASP A 33 -0.51 15.85 -2.44
C ASP A 33 -1.13 16.13 -1.05
N ARG A 34 -1.21 15.12 -0.17
CA ARG A 34 -1.86 15.25 1.14
C ARG A 34 -0.85 15.39 2.27
N THR A 35 -0.99 16.48 3.01
CA THR A 35 -0.29 16.72 4.27
C THR A 35 -1.21 16.43 5.46
N LEU A 36 -0.67 15.80 6.50
CA LEU A 36 -1.37 15.65 7.79
C LEU A 36 -1.34 16.99 8.53
N LEU A 37 -2.47 17.69 8.54
CA LEU A 37 -2.59 18.97 9.24
C LEU A 37 -2.50 18.76 10.76
N GLY A 38 -1.61 19.52 11.40
CA GLY A 38 -1.52 19.60 12.87
C GLY A 38 -0.57 18.60 13.53
N THR A 39 0.12 17.76 12.78
CA THR A 39 1.14 16.82 13.30
C THR A 39 2.57 17.25 13.02
N GLU A 40 2.76 18.22 12.11
CA GLU A 40 4.09 18.66 11.70
C GLU A 40 4.70 19.63 12.74
N VAL A 41 5.68 19.12 13.46
CA VAL A 41 6.68 19.91 14.19
C VAL A 41 8.05 19.61 13.56
N PRO A 42 9.10 20.43 13.77
CA PRO A 42 10.40 20.23 13.10
C PRO A 42 11.06 18.85 13.28
N ILE A 43 10.57 18.04 14.22
CA ILE A 43 11.07 16.70 14.54
C ILE A 43 10.10 15.58 14.10
N VAL A 44 8.99 15.91 13.43
CA VAL A 44 7.96 14.95 13.00
C VAL A 44 7.68 15.15 11.51
N GLU A 45 7.87 14.08 10.75
CA GLU A 45 7.41 13.95 9.37
C GLU A 45 6.31 12.90 9.32
N SER A 46 5.24 13.16 8.58
CA SER A 46 4.11 12.23 8.48
C SER A 46 3.48 12.31 7.09
N HIS A 47 3.29 11.16 6.46
CA HIS A 47 2.61 11.03 5.17
C HIS A 47 1.70 9.81 5.18
N PHE A 48 0.74 9.79 4.27
CA PHE A 48 -0.15 8.64 4.08
C PHE A 48 0.51 7.58 3.22
N PHE A 49 0.23 6.31 3.51
CA PHE A 49 0.58 5.18 2.66
C PHE A 49 -0.53 4.13 2.73
N LEU A 50 -0.60 3.24 1.72
CA LEU A 50 -1.48 2.08 1.76
C LEU A 50 -0.78 0.93 2.50
N GLY A 51 -1.44 0.35 3.49
CA GLY A 51 -0.99 -0.86 4.18
C GLY A 51 -2.04 -1.96 4.12
N ASN A 52 -1.59 -3.20 4.19
CA ASN A 52 -2.44 -4.39 4.30
C ASN A 52 -2.21 -5.02 5.68
N ALA A 53 -3.30 -5.27 6.41
CA ALA A 53 -3.31 -6.10 7.61
C ALA A 53 -3.86 -7.48 7.27
N THR A 54 -3.05 -8.52 7.44
CA THR A 54 -3.43 -9.92 7.20
C THR A 54 -3.25 -10.74 8.47
N ARG A 55 -4.08 -11.77 8.67
CA ARG A 55 -3.88 -12.81 9.69
C ARG A 55 -4.47 -14.11 9.20
N LEU A 56 -3.91 -15.22 9.65
CA LEU A 56 -4.40 -16.54 9.31
C LEU A 56 -5.24 -17.12 10.46
N TYR A 57 -6.17 -18.02 10.12
CA TYR A 57 -6.92 -18.81 11.09
C TYR A 57 -6.40 -20.24 11.01
N GLU A 58 -5.57 -20.61 11.98
CA GLU A 58 -4.79 -21.84 11.94
C GLU A 58 -5.08 -22.76 13.11
N ASN A 59 -4.67 -24.02 12.97
CA ASN A 59 -4.77 -25.00 14.04
C ASN A 59 -3.72 -24.70 15.11
N THR A 60 -4.13 -24.64 16.37
CA THR A 60 -3.23 -24.47 17.50
C THR A 60 -2.58 -25.80 17.89
N PRO A 61 -1.41 -25.79 18.55
CA PRO A 61 -0.71 -27.01 18.96
C PRO A 61 -1.52 -27.96 19.86
N ASP A 62 -2.55 -27.46 20.54
CA ASP A 62 -3.48 -28.19 21.39
C ASP A 62 -4.73 -28.73 20.64
N GLY A 63 -4.77 -28.60 19.31
CA GLY A 63 -5.84 -29.13 18.45
C GLY A 63 -7.07 -28.23 18.32
N GLY A 64 -7.01 -27.01 18.84
CA GLY A 64 -8.00 -25.96 18.59
C GLY A 64 -7.73 -25.21 17.28
N GLN A 65 -8.49 -24.14 17.05
CA GLN A 65 -8.23 -23.17 15.99
C GLN A 65 -8.24 -21.77 16.57
N ALA A 66 -7.32 -20.92 16.12
CA ALA A 66 -7.23 -19.55 16.57
C ALA A 66 -6.76 -18.62 15.45
N TRP A 67 -7.15 -17.36 15.56
CA TRP A 67 -6.59 -16.31 14.73
C TRP A 67 -5.19 -15.97 15.20
N GLU A 68 -4.25 -15.90 14.26
CA GLU A 68 -2.93 -15.34 14.50
C GLU A 68 -3.00 -13.82 14.76
N PRO A 69 -1.94 -13.24 15.35
CA PRO A 69 -1.76 -11.79 15.36
C PRO A 69 -1.84 -11.20 13.96
N TRP A 70 -2.27 -9.93 13.87
CA TRP A 70 -2.24 -9.21 12.61
C TRP A 70 -0.80 -8.90 12.20
N GLU A 71 -0.45 -9.30 10.98
CA GLU A 71 0.74 -8.85 10.26
C GLU A 71 0.37 -7.62 9.42
N ILE A 72 1.17 -6.56 9.53
CA ILE A 72 0.92 -5.30 8.82
C ILE A 72 2.07 -5.05 7.87
N HIS A 73 1.76 -5.00 6.57
CA HIS A 73 2.72 -4.72 5.51
C HIS A 73 2.38 -3.40 4.81
N ALA A 74 3.38 -2.63 4.41
CA ALA A 74 3.17 -1.48 3.53
C ALA A 74 3.13 -1.94 2.07
N ILE A 75 2.28 -1.31 1.25
CA ILE A 75 2.21 -1.60 -0.18
C ILE A 75 3.17 -0.68 -0.93
N ALA A 76 4.20 -1.27 -1.54
CA ALA A 76 5.20 -0.55 -2.32
C ALA A 76 4.64 -0.11 -3.67
N TYR A 77 5.08 1.06 -4.14
CA TYR A 77 4.75 1.57 -5.46
C TYR A 77 5.65 0.92 -6.52
N PRO A 78 5.15 0.57 -7.71
CA PRO A 78 6.00 0.09 -8.80
C PRO A 78 7.13 1.07 -9.15
N ASP A 79 8.37 0.58 -9.27
CA ASP A 79 9.48 1.37 -9.81
C ASP A 79 9.37 1.43 -11.34
N LEU A 80 8.59 2.38 -11.85
CA LEU A 80 8.35 2.55 -13.30
C LEU A 80 9.65 2.64 -14.11
N SER A 81 10.72 3.20 -13.52
CA SER A 81 12.02 3.33 -14.18
C SER A 81 12.72 1.99 -14.42
N ALA A 82 12.42 0.96 -13.61
CA ALA A 82 12.95 -0.39 -13.78
C ALA A 82 12.23 -1.16 -14.90
N TYR A 83 11.05 -0.70 -15.31
CA TYR A 83 10.19 -1.37 -16.29
C TYR A 83 10.09 -0.63 -17.64
N ASP A 84 10.73 0.54 -17.78
CA ASP A 84 10.55 1.43 -18.93
C ASP A 84 9.04 1.68 -19.22
N ALA A 85 8.28 1.86 -18.15
CA ALA A 85 6.82 1.90 -18.18
C ALA A 85 6.28 3.34 -18.19
N ASP A 86 5.07 3.49 -18.74
CA ASP A 86 4.32 4.74 -18.74
C ASP A 86 3.96 5.18 -17.29
N PRO A 87 3.87 6.49 -16.99
CA PRO A 87 3.38 7.00 -15.69
C PRO A 87 1.99 6.52 -15.25
N ASP A 88 1.16 6.05 -16.18
CA ASP A 88 -0.15 5.45 -15.93
C ASP A 88 -0.09 3.91 -15.85
N TRP A 89 1.09 3.30 -15.87
CA TRP A 89 1.24 1.85 -15.66
C TRP A 89 1.22 1.51 -14.16
N PHE A 90 0.38 0.54 -13.79
CA PHE A 90 0.18 0.14 -12.39
C PHE A 90 0.78 -1.24 -12.06
N GLY A 91 1.42 -1.91 -13.03
CA GLY A 91 1.94 -3.25 -12.85
C GLY A 91 1.06 -4.33 -13.46
N PHE A 92 1.37 -5.58 -13.15
CA PHE A 92 0.53 -6.72 -13.50
C PHE A 92 -0.40 -7.05 -12.33
N ASP A 93 -1.60 -7.53 -12.63
CA ASP A 93 -2.55 -8.02 -11.63
C ASP A 93 -2.16 -9.43 -11.16
N TYR A 94 -1.20 -9.49 -10.24
CA TYR A 94 -0.83 -10.71 -9.51
C TYR A 94 -1.17 -10.60 -8.01
N GLY A 95 -1.97 -9.60 -7.64
CA GLY A 95 -2.11 -9.14 -6.26
C GLY A 95 -0.79 -8.65 -5.65
N PHE A 96 -0.84 -8.12 -4.42
CA PHE A 96 0.35 -7.71 -3.68
C PHE A 96 1.09 -8.91 -3.08
N SER A 97 1.56 -9.81 -3.93
CA SER A 97 2.14 -11.10 -3.56
C SER A 97 3.64 -11.02 -3.25
N GLU A 98 4.36 -10.14 -3.94
CA GLU A 98 5.81 -9.99 -3.80
C GLU A 98 6.17 -9.41 -2.44
N TRP A 99 7.24 -9.88 -1.80
CA TRP A 99 7.61 -9.45 -0.44
C TRP A 99 9.08 -9.01 -0.31
N ALA A 100 9.33 -8.00 0.53
CA ALA A 100 10.67 -7.62 0.97
C ALA A 100 10.65 -6.88 2.30
N ILE A 101 11.82 -6.71 2.90
CA ILE A 101 12.05 -5.75 3.99
C ILE A 101 12.79 -4.55 3.41
N CYS A 102 12.28 -3.34 3.63
CA CYS A 102 12.97 -2.12 3.21
C CYS A 102 14.33 -2.00 3.91
N SER A 103 15.40 -1.88 3.13
CA SER A 103 16.78 -1.79 3.66
C SER A 103 17.07 -0.50 4.43
N THR A 104 16.21 0.52 4.33
CA THR A 104 16.41 1.81 5.00
C THR A 104 15.57 1.95 6.26
N CYS A 105 14.25 1.75 6.18
CA CYS A 105 13.36 1.92 7.34
C CYS A 105 12.93 0.61 8.01
N GLY A 106 13.28 -0.55 7.45
CA GLY A 106 12.97 -1.86 8.03
C GLY A 106 11.50 -2.29 7.92
N ILE A 107 10.63 -1.51 7.27
CA ILE A 107 9.23 -1.90 7.09
C ILE A 107 9.13 -3.07 6.10
N GLU A 108 8.21 -3.98 6.40
CA GLU A 108 7.84 -5.03 5.47
C GLU A 108 6.99 -4.48 4.32
N LEU A 109 7.32 -4.89 3.11
CA LEU A 109 6.76 -4.42 1.86
C LEU A 109 6.04 -5.55 1.15
N ARG A 110 4.90 -5.22 0.56
CA ARG A 110 4.25 -6.03 -0.46
C ARG A 110 4.13 -5.25 -1.76
N CYS A 111 4.24 -5.91 -2.91
CA CYS A 111 4.03 -5.29 -4.22
C CYS A 111 3.43 -6.29 -5.20
N ASN A 112 2.84 -5.78 -6.28
CA ASN A 112 2.38 -6.58 -7.41
C ASN A 112 3.49 -6.83 -8.44
N VAL A 113 4.66 -6.21 -8.27
CA VAL A 113 5.82 -6.35 -9.15
C VAL A 113 7.13 -6.46 -8.35
N LYS A 114 8.16 -7.01 -8.98
CA LYS A 114 9.47 -7.27 -8.33
C LYS A 114 10.26 -6.00 -7.98
N TYR A 115 10.16 -4.93 -8.76
CA TYR A 115 10.86 -3.67 -8.47
C TYR A 115 9.87 -2.66 -7.90
N GLY A 116 10.01 -2.37 -6.61
CA GLY A 116 9.13 -1.46 -5.87
C GLY A 116 9.89 -0.31 -5.23
N ILE A 117 9.14 0.71 -4.82
CA ILE A 117 9.60 1.87 -4.06
C ILE A 117 8.87 1.85 -2.72
N CYS A 118 9.64 1.85 -1.63
CA CYS A 118 9.09 1.92 -0.28
C CYS A 118 8.24 3.20 -0.14
N PRO A 119 6.96 3.10 0.26
CA PRO A 119 6.10 4.27 0.34
C PRO A 119 6.46 5.15 1.55
N VAL A 120 7.28 4.66 2.48
CA VAL A 120 7.67 5.35 3.71
C VAL A 120 8.93 6.20 3.57
N CYS A 121 9.95 5.68 2.89
CA CYS A 121 11.26 6.35 2.79
C CYS A 121 11.78 6.49 1.36
N SER A 122 10.97 6.10 0.38
CA SER A 122 11.29 6.16 -1.06
C SER A 122 12.47 5.30 -1.50
N THR A 123 13.01 4.44 -0.63
CA THR A 123 14.06 3.49 -1.00
C THR A 123 13.53 2.45 -1.99
N LYS A 124 14.26 2.27 -3.10
CA LYS A 124 14.00 1.21 -4.07
C LYS A 124 14.28 -0.17 -3.45
N ALA A 125 13.40 -1.13 -3.71
CA ALA A 125 13.48 -2.50 -3.21
C ALA A 125 13.27 -3.50 -4.35
N TYR A 126 14.01 -4.60 -4.29
CA TYR A 126 13.73 -5.79 -5.08
C TYR A 126 12.97 -6.78 -4.19
N LEU A 127 11.76 -7.14 -4.60
CA LEU A 127 10.85 -8.02 -3.87
C LEU A 127 10.92 -9.44 -4.44
N ALA A 128 10.81 -10.42 -3.54
CA ALA A 128 10.96 -11.84 -3.82
C ALA A 128 9.60 -12.55 -3.94
#